data_AF-A0A6A3B5G2-F1
#
_entry.id   AF-A0A6A3B5G2-F1
#
_cell.length_a   1.000
_cell.length_b   1.000
_cell.length_c   1.000
_cell.angle_alpha   90.00
_cell.angle_beta   90.00
_cell.angle_gamma   90.00
#
_symmetry.space_group_name_H-M   'P 1'
#
loop_
_entity.id
_entity.type
_entity.pdbx_description
1 polymer ?
#
loop_
_entity_poly.entity_id
_entity_poly.type
_entity_poly.pdbx_seq_one_letter_code
_entity_poly.pdbx_strand_id
1 'polypeptide(L)'
;MNVVTKKMMAAAAVKIEDGEQISYEKATTALKKAVHFFSALQASDGHWPAENAGPLFFLPPLVFSMYITGHLNTIFSQEHRREILRYIYYNQNGDGGWELHIASKWILDHGSVTHIPSWGKTWLSILGVFDWSGANPMPPEFWFLPSFLPMHPAKMWCYCRMVYMPMSYLYGKRFIGPITPLIKQLREELYLQPYNEINWKKYAIYEDIYYPHPLIPDLKWDSLYICTEPLLSRQPFNKLIREKALLVTMEHIHYEDENSRYITIGCVEKVLCTLACWADDPNSDYFRKHLARIPDYLWVAEHGMKMQSFGSQQWDTGFAVQALLASNLTEQIGPVLKRGHDIIKKSQVKDNPYSDFKKMNHHISKGSWTFSDQDHGWKCCLLMSMLPPEIVGEKMEPQQLYDAVNVILSLQSKNGGLAAWEPVGAQEWLEMLNPTEFLADIVTEHEYIECTASSIHALVLFKKLYPRHRKKEIKNFIMNACSTLP
;
A
#
# COMPACT_ATOMS: atom_id res chain seq x y z
N MET A 1 18.60 16.14 12.65
CA MET A 1 18.98 17.12 11.60
C MET A 1 20.45 17.48 11.78
N ASN A 2 21.28 17.30 10.75
CA ASN A 2 22.74 17.45 10.88
C ASN A 2 23.17 18.93 10.79
N VAL A 3 24.36 19.28 11.30
CA VAL A 3 24.86 20.67 11.41
C VAL A 3 24.91 21.39 10.05
N VAL A 4 25.15 20.65 8.98
CA VAL A 4 25.17 21.16 7.60
C VAL A 4 23.79 21.64 7.16
N THR A 5 22.73 20.87 7.43
CA THR A 5 21.35 21.23 7.06
C THR A 5 20.89 22.51 7.76
N LYS A 6 21.27 22.68 9.04
CA LYS A 6 21.00 23.92 9.80
C LYS A 6 21.71 25.15 9.20
N LYS A 7 22.97 25.01 8.77
CA LYS A 7 23.71 26.10 8.09
C LYS A 7 23.12 26.45 6.73
N MET A 8 22.61 25.46 5.99
CA MET A 8 21.99 25.71 4.69
C MET A 8 20.62 26.38 4.80
N MET A 9 19.81 26.02 5.80
CA MET A 9 18.56 26.72 6.11
C MET A 9 18.79 28.16 6.60
N ALA A 10 19.96 28.45 7.19
CA ALA A 10 20.34 29.79 7.62
C ALA A 10 20.85 30.70 6.47
N ALA A 11 21.10 30.16 5.27
CA ALA A 11 21.46 30.96 4.11
C ALA A 11 20.23 31.72 3.59
N ALA A 12 20.36 33.04 3.36
CA ALA A 12 19.24 33.88 2.92
C ALA A 12 18.52 33.30 1.70
N ALA A 13 17.19 33.18 1.77
CA ALA A 13 16.36 32.75 0.65
C ALA A 13 16.50 33.73 -0.53
N VAL A 14 16.44 33.22 -1.77
CA VAL A 14 16.32 34.09 -2.94
C VAL A 14 14.92 34.69 -2.89
N LYS A 15 14.81 35.99 -2.58
CA LYS A 15 13.53 36.70 -2.60
C LYS A 15 13.29 37.29 -3.98
N ILE A 16 12.07 37.11 -4.47
CA ILE A 16 11.54 37.75 -5.67
C ILE A 16 10.34 38.57 -5.18
N GLU A 17 10.39 39.88 -5.38
CA GLU A 17 9.29 40.77 -4.98
C GLU A 17 8.12 40.67 -5.96
N ASP A 18 6.92 41.07 -5.51
CA ASP A 18 5.73 41.04 -6.38
C ASP A 18 5.93 42.01 -7.56
N GLY A 19 5.73 41.49 -8.78
CA GLY A 19 6.02 42.22 -10.03
C GLY A 19 7.50 42.25 -10.47
N GLU A 20 8.43 41.65 -9.72
CA GLU A 20 9.84 41.58 -10.11
C GLU A 20 10.09 40.52 -11.20
N GLN A 21 10.83 40.87 -12.26
CA GLN A 21 11.23 39.91 -13.28
C GLN A 21 12.25 38.89 -12.74
N ILE A 22 12.00 37.60 -12.99
CA ILE A 22 12.89 36.51 -12.63
C ILE A 22 14.11 36.52 -13.57
N SER A 23 15.26 36.97 -13.08
CA SER A 23 16.51 36.92 -13.84
C SER A 23 17.10 35.50 -13.88
N TYR A 24 17.88 35.21 -14.93
CA TYR A 24 18.61 33.94 -15.06
C TYR A 24 19.54 33.67 -13.87
N GLU A 25 20.19 34.71 -13.33
CA GLU A 25 21.07 34.60 -12.17
C GLU A 25 20.30 34.22 -10.90
N LYS A 26 19.13 34.83 -10.67
CA LYS A 26 18.25 34.49 -9.55
C LYS A 26 17.77 33.05 -9.64
N ALA A 27 17.30 32.62 -10.81
CA ALA A 27 16.87 31.24 -11.06
C ALA A 27 18.02 30.24 -10.84
N THR A 28 19.21 30.53 -11.38
CA THR A 28 20.40 29.68 -11.22
C THR A 28 20.83 29.58 -9.76
N THR A 29 20.77 30.69 -9.02
CA THR A 29 21.13 30.73 -7.59
C THR A 29 20.14 29.93 -6.76
N ALA A 30 18.85 30.06 -7.05
CA ALA A 30 17.81 29.29 -6.40
C ALA A 30 17.97 27.78 -6.67
N LEU A 31 18.24 27.40 -7.93
CA LEU A 31 18.48 26.00 -8.32
C LEU A 31 19.69 25.41 -7.59
N LYS A 32 20.83 26.11 -7.56
CA LYS A 32 22.03 25.64 -6.84
C LYS A 32 21.74 25.42 -5.35
N LYS A 33 21.05 26.36 -4.70
CA LYS A 33 20.66 26.23 -3.29
C LYS A 33 19.74 25.02 -3.07
N ALA A 34 18.74 24.84 -3.94
CA ALA A 34 17.83 23.70 -3.88
C ALA A 34 18.58 22.37 -4.05
N VAL A 35 19.47 22.27 -5.05
CA VAL A 35 20.28 21.07 -5.30
C VAL A 35 21.15 20.71 -4.10
N HIS A 36 21.85 21.68 -3.49
CA HIS A 36 22.67 21.40 -2.32
C HIS A 36 21.83 21.05 -1.08
N PHE A 37 20.70 21.74 -0.86
CA PHE A 37 19.81 21.45 0.25
C PHE A 37 19.24 20.03 0.12
N PHE A 38 18.70 19.71 -1.05
CA PHE A 38 18.12 18.41 -1.34
C PHE A 38 19.17 17.28 -1.30
N SER A 39 20.39 17.54 -1.76
CA SER A 39 21.54 16.62 -1.62
C SER A 39 21.88 16.33 -0.15
N ALA A 40 21.69 17.31 0.75
CA ALA A 40 21.94 17.16 2.18
C ALA A 40 20.84 16.38 2.91
N LEU A 41 19.69 16.14 2.27
CA LEU A 41 18.60 15.31 2.80
C LEU A 41 18.79 13.81 2.49
N GLN A 42 19.73 13.46 1.60
CA GLN A 42 20.01 12.07 1.26
C GLN A 42 20.47 11.29 2.50
N ALA A 43 19.87 10.12 2.73
CA ALA A 43 20.27 9.19 3.76
C ALA A 43 21.66 8.59 3.46
N SER A 44 22.28 8.00 4.49
CA SER A 44 23.65 7.48 4.41
C SER A 44 23.83 6.33 3.42
N ASP A 45 22.78 5.54 3.21
CA ASP A 45 22.73 4.44 2.24
C ASP A 45 22.47 4.92 0.80
N GLY A 46 22.10 6.20 0.61
CA GLY A 46 21.90 6.82 -0.69
C GLY A 46 20.45 7.11 -1.09
N HIS A 47 19.46 6.69 -0.31
CA HIS A 47 18.05 6.99 -0.62
C HIS A 47 17.61 8.36 -0.09
N TRP A 48 16.44 8.84 -0.53
CA TRP A 48 15.78 10.03 0.04
C TRP A 48 14.60 9.59 0.91
N PRO A 49 14.68 9.72 2.24
CA PRO A 49 13.58 9.35 3.11
C PRO A 49 12.48 10.40 3.02
N ALA A 50 11.25 9.95 2.83
CA ALA A 50 10.08 10.81 2.80
C ALA A 50 8.93 10.20 3.60
N GLU A 51 8.05 11.06 4.07
CA GLU A 51 6.80 10.66 4.68
C GLU A 51 5.84 10.13 3.61
N ASN A 52 5.39 8.87 3.73
CA ASN A 52 4.36 8.29 2.89
C ASN A 52 3.13 7.89 3.72
N ALA A 53 2.44 8.89 4.23
CA ALA A 53 1.27 8.76 5.09
C ALA A 53 0.21 9.79 4.72
N GLY A 54 -0.94 9.74 5.39
CA GLY A 54 -2.05 10.66 5.16
C GLY A 54 -3.38 10.07 5.61
N PRO A 55 -3.72 8.85 5.18
CA PRO A 55 -4.95 8.20 5.62
C PRO A 55 -5.00 7.95 7.13
N LEU A 56 -6.09 8.38 7.77
CA LEU A 56 -6.28 8.25 9.22
C LEU A 56 -6.74 6.85 9.66
N PHE A 57 -7.04 5.96 8.72
CA PHE A 57 -7.47 4.59 9.00
C PHE A 57 -6.31 3.57 9.08
N PHE A 58 -5.04 3.99 9.01
CA PHE A 58 -3.89 3.07 9.14
C PHE A 58 -3.55 2.75 10.60
N LEU A 59 -3.47 3.78 11.44
CA LEU A 59 -3.01 3.66 12.81
C LEU A 59 -4.00 2.95 13.76
N PRO A 60 -5.34 3.21 13.72
CA PRO A 60 -6.26 2.56 14.65
C PRO A 60 -6.24 1.02 14.56
N PRO A 61 -6.29 0.40 13.35
CA PRO A 61 -6.08 -1.04 13.20
C PRO A 61 -4.81 -1.58 13.87
N LEU A 62 -3.68 -0.89 13.72
CA LEU A 62 -2.43 -1.30 14.33
C LEU A 62 -2.53 -1.29 15.86
N VAL A 63 -3.11 -0.23 16.43
CA VAL A 63 -3.37 -0.14 17.88
C VAL A 63 -4.28 -1.27 18.33
N PHE A 64 -5.35 -1.58 17.60
CA PHE A 64 -6.27 -2.68 17.92
C PHE A 64 -5.55 -4.03 17.89
N SER A 65 -4.78 -4.31 16.84
CA SER A 65 -4.02 -5.55 16.71
C SER A 65 -3.01 -5.71 17.85
N MET A 66 -2.25 -4.65 18.17
CA MET A 66 -1.29 -4.70 19.28
C MET A 66 -1.97 -4.81 20.65
N TYR A 67 -3.17 -4.26 20.80
CA TYR A 67 -3.99 -4.43 21.99
C TYR A 67 -4.48 -5.88 22.14
N ILE A 68 -5.08 -6.45 21.09
CA ILE A 68 -5.63 -7.82 21.06
C ILE A 68 -4.56 -8.85 21.35
N THR A 69 -3.39 -8.69 20.73
CA THR A 69 -2.27 -9.63 20.86
C THR A 69 -1.48 -9.45 22.16
N GLY A 70 -1.74 -8.40 22.96
CA GLY A 70 -1.01 -8.11 24.19
C GLY A 70 0.37 -7.47 23.99
N HIS A 71 0.68 -6.96 22.80
CA HIS A 71 2.00 -6.40 22.44
C HIS A 71 2.06 -4.87 22.42
N LEU A 72 0.99 -4.19 22.84
CA LEU A 72 0.89 -2.73 22.82
C LEU A 72 2.10 -2.02 23.47
N ASN A 73 2.50 -2.45 24.66
CA ASN A 73 3.63 -1.84 25.38
C ASN A 73 5.00 -2.37 24.91
N THR A 74 5.03 -3.46 24.15
CA THR A 74 6.25 -4.04 23.57
C THR A 74 6.63 -3.28 22.29
N ILE A 75 5.64 -2.96 21.46
CA ILE A 75 5.83 -2.24 20.19
C ILE A 75 5.85 -0.72 20.41
N PHE A 76 4.97 -0.20 21.26
CA PHE A 76 4.90 1.24 21.54
C PHE A 76 5.54 1.57 22.88
N SER A 77 6.74 2.15 22.83
CA SER A 77 7.37 2.75 24.00
C SER A 77 6.52 3.90 24.57
N GLN A 78 6.92 4.46 25.71
CA GLN A 78 6.24 5.64 26.26
C GLN A 78 6.31 6.84 25.30
N GLU A 79 7.43 7.01 24.61
CA GLU A 79 7.69 8.06 23.63
C GLU A 79 6.85 7.83 22.37
N HIS A 80 6.77 6.60 21.86
CA HIS A 80 5.88 6.26 20.74
C HIS A 80 4.44 6.66 21.06
N ARG A 81 3.92 6.24 22.23
CA ARG A 81 2.56 6.58 22.65
C ARG A 81 2.34 8.09 22.75
N ARG A 82 3.31 8.82 23.29
CA ARG A 82 3.22 10.29 23.37
C ARG A 82 3.13 10.94 22.00
N GLU A 83 4.00 10.55 21.06
CA GLU A 83 3.99 11.12 19.71
C GLU A 83 2.79 10.65 18.88
N ILE A 84 2.29 9.43 19.10
CA ILE A 84 1.03 8.92 18.51
C ILE A 84 -0.15 9.77 18.98
N LEU A 85 -0.26 10.01 20.29
CA LEU A 85 -1.32 10.86 20.84
C LEU A 85 -1.22 12.29 20.31
N ARG A 86 0.00 12.85 20.24
CA ARG A 86 0.24 14.17 19.63
C ARG A 86 -0.24 14.24 18.18
N TYR A 87 0.02 13.19 17.39
CA TYR A 87 -0.47 13.10 16.02
C TYR A 87 -1.99 13.07 15.94
N ILE A 88 -2.65 12.29 16.80
CA ILE A 88 -4.12 12.22 16.86
C ILE A 88 -4.70 13.59 17.21
N TYR A 89 -4.22 14.24 18.27
CA TYR A 89 -4.70 15.58 18.66
C TYR A 89 -4.43 16.66 17.62
N TYR A 90 -3.34 16.55 16.86
CA TYR A 90 -3.02 17.52 15.81
C TYR A 90 -3.99 17.48 14.63
N ASN A 91 -4.45 16.29 14.23
CA ASN A 91 -5.34 16.10 13.08
C ASN A 91 -6.82 16.16 13.43
N GLN A 92 -7.13 16.54 14.67
CA GLN A 92 -8.49 16.69 15.13
C GLN A 92 -9.11 17.97 14.54
N ASN A 93 -10.34 17.85 14.03
CA ASN A 93 -11.10 18.96 13.51
C ASN A 93 -11.71 19.81 14.65
N GLY A 94 -11.91 21.10 14.39
CA GLY A 94 -12.46 22.05 15.37
C GLY A 94 -13.94 21.82 15.73
N ASP A 95 -14.67 21.02 14.95
CA ASP A 95 -16.04 20.56 15.23
C ASP A 95 -16.08 19.33 16.16
N GLY A 96 -14.91 18.86 16.61
CA GLY A 96 -14.78 17.73 17.50
C GLY A 96 -14.79 16.38 16.83
N GLY A 97 -14.66 16.31 15.50
CA GLY A 97 -14.09 15.14 14.84
C GLY A 97 -12.68 14.90 15.41
N TRP A 98 -12.62 14.11 16.50
CA TRP A 98 -11.46 13.62 17.27
C TRP A 98 -11.09 14.24 18.66
N GLU A 99 -11.93 15.03 19.34
CA GLU A 99 -11.73 15.30 20.80
C GLU A 99 -12.46 14.23 21.62
N LEU A 100 -11.90 13.51 22.59
CA LEU A 100 -12.59 12.34 23.19
C LEU A 100 -14.04 12.58 23.65
N HIS A 101 -14.35 13.73 24.27
CA HIS A 101 -15.72 14.05 24.70
C HIS A 101 -16.60 14.62 23.56
N ILE A 102 -16.03 15.36 22.61
CA ILE A 102 -16.78 15.93 21.48
C ILE A 102 -16.94 14.91 20.34
N ALA A 103 -15.99 14.00 20.16
CA ALA A 103 -15.96 12.92 19.19
C ALA A 103 -16.94 11.81 19.55
N SER A 104 -17.04 11.42 20.84
CA SER A 104 -18.09 10.50 21.27
C SER A 104 -19.47 11.10 20.97
N LYS A 105 -19.67 12.39 21.31
CA LYS A 105 -20.89 13.11 20.95
C LYS A 105 -21.12 13.15 19.44
N TRP A 106 -20.10 13.46 18.65
CA TRP A 106 -20.17 13.50 17.19
C TRP A 106 -20.56 12.14 16.63
N ILE A 107 -19.91 11.05 17.06
CA ILE A 107 -20.23 9.68 16.65
C ILE A 107 -21.70 9.37 16.94
N LEU A 108 -22.20 9.71 18.13
CA LEU A 108 -23.59 9.47 18.51
C LEU A 108 -24.57 10.34 17.70
N ASP A 109 -24.25 11.62 17.49
CA ASP A 109 -25.06 12.57 16.73
C ASP A 109 -25.17 12.17 15.24
N HIS A 110 -24.18 11.46 14.70
CA HIS A 110 -24.15 10.94 13.31
C HIS A 110 -24.54 9.46 13.23
N GLY A 111 -25.38 8.99 14.16
CA GLY A 111 -26.02 7.69 14.06
C GLY A 111 -25.23 6.53 14.67
N SER A 112 -24.22 6.80 15.51
CA SER A 112 -23.34 5.82 16.18
C SER A 112 -22.43 5.03 15.22
N VAL A 113 -21.56 4.18 15.78
CA VAL A 113 -20.71 3.29 14.98
C VAL A 113 -21.47 2.22 14.19
N THR A 114 -22.81 2.16 14.30
CA THR A 114 -23.63 1.32 13.40
C THR A 114 -23.58 1.77 11.93
N HIS A 115 -23.30 3.05 11.68
CA HIS A 115 -23.20 3.64 10.34
C HIS A 115 -21.76 3.69 9.79
N ILE A 116 -20.79 3.09 10.48
CA ILE A 116 -19.39 3.07 10.04
C ILE A 116 -19.24 2.26 8.73
N PRO A 117 -18.32 2.65 7.81
CA PRO A 117 -18.04 1.88 6.59
C PRO A 117 -17.62 0.42 6.83
N SER A 118 -17.72 -0.43 5.80
CA SER A 118 -17.47 -1.89 5.89
C SER A 118 -16.15 -2.26 6.56
N TRP A 119 -15.05 -1.59 6.22
CA TRP A 119 -13.75 -1.84 6.84
C TRP A 119 -13.74 -1.51 8.34
N GLY A 120 -14.45 -0.45 8.73
CA GLY A 120 -14.67 -0.11 10.12
C GLY A 120 -15.48 -1.18 10.85
N LYS A 121 -16.58 -1.67 10.25
CA LYS A 121 -17.37 -2.80 10.78
C LYS A 121 -16.50 -4.04 11.00
N THR A 122 -15.61 -4.37 10.06
CA THR A 122 -14.66 -5.47 10.17
C THR A 122 -13.71 -5.30 11.36
N TRP A 123 -13.06 -4.13 11.49
CA TRP A 123 -12.13 -3.88 12.60
C TRP A 123 -12.82 -3.84 13.96
N LEU A 124 -14.01 -3.23 14.04
CA LEU A 124 -14.79 -3.20 15.27
C LEU A 124 -15.32 -4.60 15.65
N SER A 125 -15.60 -5.46 14.66
CA SER A 125 -15.97 -6.87 14.89
C SER A 125 -14.80 -7.69 15.42
N ILE A 126 -13.62 -7.52 14.81
CA ILE A 126 -12.35 -8.10 15.27
C ILE A 126 -12.04 -7.67 16.71
N LEU A 127 -12.22 -6.38 17.03
CA LEU A 127 -12.00 -5.85 18.38
C LEU A 127 -13.03 -6.36 19.40
N GLY A 128 -14.19 -6.81 18.92
CA GLY A 128 -15.29 -7.29 19.76
C GLY A 128 -16.23 -6.18 20.23
N VAL A 129 -16.24 -5.02 19.59
CA VAL A 129 -17.21 -3.95 19.88
C VAL A 129 -18.36 -3.91 18.88
N PHE A 130 -18.32 -4.69 17.80
CA PHE A 130 -19.39 -4.83 16.79
C PHE A 130 -19.66 -6.32 16.53
N ASP A 131 -20.88 -6.71 16.19
CA ASP A 131 -21.20 -8.11 15.91
C ASP A 131 -20.98 -8.45 14.42
N TRP A 132 -20.29 -9.57 14.14
CA TRP A 132 -20.00 -10.03 12.77
C TRP A 132 -21.26 -10.19 11.90
N SER A 133 -22.44 -10.39 12.50
CA SER A 133 -23.71 -10.48 11.76
C SER A 133 -24.14 -9.16 11.10
N GLY A 134 -23.63 -8.02 11.56
CA GLY A 134 -23.89 -6.71 10.93
C GLY A 134 -22.84 -6.27 9.91
N ALA A 135 -21.79 -7.08 9.69
CA ALA A 135 -20.78 -6.85 8.69
C ALA A 135 -21.13 -7.58 7.38
N ASN A 136 -20.72 -7.01 6.24
CA ASN A 136 -20.89 -7.65 4.94
C ASN A 136 -20.11 -8.98 4.89
N PRO A 137 -20.66 -10.03 4.24
CA PRO A 137 -20.01 -11.33 4.21
C PRO A 137 -18.71 -11.31 3.40
N MET A 138 -17.66 -11.90 3.96
CA MET A 138 -16.35 -12.07 3.30
C MET A 138 -15.97 -13.56 3.31
N PRO A 139 -16.61 -14.40 2.49
CA PRO A 139 -16.45 -15.86 2.57
C PRO A 139 -15.04 -16.28 2.13
N PRO A 140 -14.27 -16.99 2.97
CA PRO A 140 -12.96 -17.53 2.57
C PRO A 140 -13.06 -18.58 1.46
N GLU A 141 -14.25 -19.14 1.20
CA GLU A 141 -14.51 -20.04 0.07
C GLU A 141 -14.21 -19.40 -1.30
N PHE A 142 -14.16 -18.07 -1.35
CA PHE A 142 -13.73 -17.32 -2.53
C PHE A 142 -12.35 -17.75 -3.06
N TRP A 143 -11.45 -18.16 -2.17
CA TRP A 143 -10.10 -18.61 -2.52
C TRP A 143 -10.05 -20.00 -3.15
N PHE A 144 -11.16 -20.74 -3.15
CA PHE A 144 -11.29 -22.05 -3.82
C PHE A 144 -11.76 -21.99 -5.26
N LEU A 145 -12.16 -20.81 -5.74
CA LEU A 145 -12.79 -20.72 -7.05
C LEU A 145 -11.83 -21.27 -8.13
N PRO A 146 -12.32 -22.02 -9.13
CA PRO A 146 -11.51 -22.41 -10.28
C PRO A 146 -11.07 -21.21 -11.13
N SER A 147 -9.82 -21.24 -11.62
CA SER A 147 -9.21 -20.13 -12.39
C SER A 147 -9.95 -19.73 -13.67
N PHE A 148 -10.76 -20.62 -14.24
CA PHE A 148 -11.58 -20.31 -15.41
C PHE A 148 -12.74 -19.35 -15.09
N LEU A 149 -13.19 -19.28 -13.82
CA LEU A 149 -14.30 -18.40 -13.43
C LEU A 149 -13.90 -16.92 -13.53
N PRO A 150 -14.83 -16.03 -13.94
CA PRO A 150 -14.53 -14.62 -14.13
C PRO A 150 -14.17 -13.90 -12.82
N MET A 151 -14.77 -14.33 -11.69
CA MET A 151 -14.54 -13.75 -10.36
C MET A 151 -13.39 -14.42 -9.61
N HIS A 152 -12.46 -15.09 -10.30
CA HIS A 152 -11.33 -15.73 -9.63
C HIS A 152 -10.39 -14.68 -8.99
N PRO A 153 -9.88 -14.89 -7.76
CA PRO A 153 -9.04 -13.91 -7.07
C PRO A 153 -7.82 -13.44 -7.88
N ALA A 154 -7.21 -14.33 -8.67
CA ALA A 154 -6.07 -13.99 -9.55
C ALA A 154 -6.34 -12.93 -10.62
N LYS A 155 -7.61 -12.66 -10.92
CA LYS A 155 -8.01 -11.65 -11.90
C LYS A 155 -8.28 -10.30 -11.25
N MET A 156 -8.43 -10.27 -9.93
CA MET A 156 -8.67 -9.04 -9.18
C MET A 156 -7.37 -8.26 -8.97
N TRP A 157 -7.53 -6.96 -8.81
CA TRP A 157 -6.45 -6.07 -8.42
C TRP A 157 -5.72 -6.58 -7.18
N CYS A 158 -4.39 -6.49 -7.19
CA CYS A 158 -3.53 -7.06 -6.16
C CYS A 158 -3.87 -6.52 -4.76
N TYR A 159 -3.99 -5.21 -4.58
CA TYR A 159 -4.33 -4.64 -3.27
C TYR A 159 -5.68 -5.13 -2.75
N CYS A 160 -6.70 -5.21 -3.61
CA CYS A 160 -8.00 -5.70 -3.18
C CYS A 160 -7.92 -7.15 -2.73
N ARG A 161 -7.35 -8.05 -3.54
CA ARG A 161 -7.25 -9.46 -3.13
C ARG A 161 -6.41 -9.61 -1.84
N MET A 162 -5.30 -8.89 -1.72
CA MET A 162 -4.39 -9.04 -0.58
C MET A 162 -5.02 -8.51 0.71
N VAL A 163 -5.81 -7.43 0.67
CA VAL A 163 -6.54 -6.94 1.85
C VAL A 163 -7.69 -7.86 2.25
N TYR A 164 -8.50 -8.30 1.29
CA TYR A 164 -9.67 -9.13 1.58
C TYR A 164 -9.32 -10.58 1.98
N MET A 165 -8.10 -11.05 1.66
CA MET A 165 -7.63 -12.39 2.03
C MET A 165 -7.60 -12.61 3.55
N PRO A 166 -6.80 -11.89 4.35
CA PRO A 166 -6.81 -12.04 5.81
C PRO A 166 -8.13 -11.56 6.44
N MET A 167 -8.85 -10.58 5.86
CA MET A 167 -10.19 -10.23 6.35
C MET A 167 -11.15 -11.42 6.24
N SER A 168 -11.16 -12.12 5.10
CA SER A 168 -12.01 -13.30 4.88
C SER A 168 -11.65 -14.46 5.80
N TYR A 169 -10.36 -14.62 6.13
CA TYR A 169 -9.90 -15.60 7.10
C TYR A 169 -10.43 -15.30 8.51
N LEU A 170 -10.25 -14.07 8.99
CA LEU A 170 -10.71 -13.62 10.31
C LEU A 170 -12.25 -13.66 10.42
N TYR A 171 -12.94 -13.22 9.37
CA TYR A 171 -14.39 -13.33 9.26
C TYR A 171 -14.82 -14.80 9.28
N GLY A 172 -14.19 -15.67 8.47
CA GLY A 172 -14.50 -17.09 8.38
C GLY A 172 -14.33 -17.85 9.69
N LYS A 173 -13.33 -17.47 10.50
CA LYS A 173 -13.12 -17.93 11.89
C LYS A 173 -14.05 -17.29 12.91
N ARG A 174 -14.79 -16.22 12.55
CA ARG A 174 -15.54 -15.34 13.47
C ARG A 174 -14.64 -14.86 14.60
N PHE A 175 -13.42 -14.47 14.26
CA PHE A 175 -12.42 -14.06 15.23
C PHE A 175 -12.87 -12.82 16.00
N ILE A 176 -12.74 -12.86 17.32
CA ILE A 176 -13.03 -11.75 18.23
C ILE A 176 -11.90 -11.70 19.26
N GLY A 177 -11.34 -10.53 19.49
CA GLY A 177 -10.34 -10.29 20.52
C GLY A 177 -10.89 -10.44 21.96
N PRO A 178 -10.03 -10.37 22.98
CA PRO A 178 -10.45 -10.51 24.37
C PRO A 178 -11.46 -9.41 24.79
N ILE A 179 -12.59 -9.81 25.39
CA ILE A 179 -13.60 -8.88 25.93
C ILE A 179 -13.17 -8.38 27.31
N THR A 180 -12.35 -7.33 27.31
CA THR A 180 -11.83 -6.68 28.53
C THR A 180 -12.84 -5.65 29.10
N PRO A 181 -12.58 -5.09 30.30
CA PRO A 181 -13.37 -3.97 30.81
C PRO A 181 -13.42 -2.76 29.86
N LEU A 182 -12.30 -2.46 29.16
CA LEU A 182 -12.26 -1.39 28.16
C LEU A 182 -13.21 -1.68 26.99
N ILE A 183 -13.24 -2.92 26.49
CA ILE A 183 -14.17 -3.30 25.41
C ILE A 183 -15.63 -3.18 25.84
N LYS A 184 -15.94 -3.53 27.10
CA LYS A 184 -17.30 -3.35 27.65
C LYS A 184 -17.68 -1.87 27.74
N GLN A 185 -16.76 -1.02 28.19
CA GLN A 185 -16.96 0.42 28.23
C GLN A 185 -17.18 1.01 26.82
N LEU A 186 -16.39 0.60 25.82
CA LEU A 186 -16.58 1.04 24.44
C LEU A 186 -17.96 0.64 23.88
N ARG A 187 -18.51 -0.52 24.26
CA ARG A 187 -19.87 -0.94 23.89
C ARG A 187 -20.96 -0.08 24.54
N GLU A 188 -20.66 0.65 25.60
CA GLU A 188 -21.58 1.61 26.24
C GLU A 188 -21.44 3.01 25.63
N GLU A 189 -20.22 3.42 25.26
CA GLU A 189 -19.94 4.78 24.76
C GLU A 189 -20.24 4.99 23.28
N LEU A 190 -20.15 3.94 22.46
CA LEU A 190 -20.19 4.06 20.99
C LEU A 190 -21.59 3.92 20.37
N TYR A 191 -22.62 3.64 21.18
CA TYR A 191 -23.96 3.28 20.70
C TYR A 191 -25.05 4.14 21.36
N LEU A 192 -26.09 4.48 20.57
CA LEU A 192 -27.28 5.20 21.06
C LEU A 192 -28.21 4.32 21.91
N GLN A 193 -28.07 3.00 21.81
CA GLN A 193 -28.90 2.01 22.50
C GLN A 193 -28.01 0.94 23.15
N PRO A 194 -28.52 0.21 24.17
CA PRO A 194 -27.75 -0.86 24.80
C PRO A 194 -27.25 -1.89 23.77
N TYR A 195 -25.97 -2.24 23.85
CA TYR A 195 -25.31 -3.13 22.89
C TYR A 195 -26.06 -4.45 22.64
N ASN A 196 -26.63 -5.04 23.69
CA ASN A 196 -27.34 -6.33 23.62
C ASN A 196 -28.72 -6.24 22.93
N GLU A 197 -29.24 -5.03 22.71
CA GLU A 197 -30.53 -4.77 22.06
C GLU A 197 -30.37 -4.37 20.59
N ILE A 198 -29.14 -4.24 20.10
CA ILE A 198 -28.84 -3.87 18.72
C ILE A 198 -29.30 -4.95 17.75
N ASN A 199 -30.07 -4.53 16.75
CA ASN A 199 -30.45 -5.38 15.63
C ASN A 199 -29.49 -5.19 14.46
N TRP A 200 -28.44 -6.01 14.44
CA TRP A 200 -27.34 -5.93 13.48
C TRP A 200 -27.73 -6.07 12.00
N LYS A 201 -28.95 -6.52 11.68
CA LYS A 201 -29.40 -6.76 10.30
C LYS A 201 -29.86 -5.51 9.52
N LYS A 202 -29.74 -4.30 10.08
CA LYS A 202 -30.52 -3.12 9.62
C LYS A 202 -29.77 -1.81 9.37
N TYR A 203 -28.43 -1.79 9.33
CA TYR A 203 -27.69 -0.52 9.28
C TYR A 203 -27.07 -0.24 7.90
N ALA A 204 -27.74 0.65 7.15
CA ALA A 204 -27.21 1.29 5.95
C ALA A 204 -26.30 2.46 6.31
N ILE A 205 -25.26 2.71 5.51
CA ILE A 205 -24.33 3.84 5.67
C ILE A 205 -24.92 5.05 4.92
N TYR A 206 -24.71 6.28 5.40
CA TYR A 206 -25.26 7.48 4.75
C TYR A 206 -24.24 8.58 4.46
N GLU A 207 -23.25 8.81 5.33
CA GLU A 207 -22.42 10.04 5.25
C GLU A 207 -21.06 9.84 4.56
N ASP A 208 -20.44 8.65 4.67
CA ASP A 208 -19.10 8.36 4.14
C ASP A 208 -19.10 7.58 2.81
N ILE A 209 -20.17 7.71 2.00
CA ILE A 209 -20.30 7.00 0.72
C ILE A 209 -19.66 7.83 -0.40
N TYR A 210 -18.48 7.41 -0.85
CA TYR A 210 -17.86 7.92 -2.08
C TYR A 210 -18.31 7.12 -3.31
N TYR A 211 -18.44 5.80 -3.15
CA TYR A 211 -18.85 4.86 -4.19
C TYR A 211 -20.18 4.20 -3.78
N PRO A 212 -21.33 4.79 -4.15
CA PRO A 212 -22.63 4.21 -3.82
C PRO A 212 -22.77 2.88 -4.55
N HIS A 213 -23.09 1.82 -3.81
CA HIS A 213 -23.42 0.56 -4.45
C HIS A 213 -24.66 0.75 -5.35
N PRO A 214 -24.65 0.28 -6.61
CA PRO A 214 -25.85 0.26 -7.44
C PRO A 214 -27.00 -0.50 -6.73
N LEU A 215 -28.24 -0.47 -7.21
CA LEU A 215 -29.36 -1.20 -6.56
C LEU A 215 -29.29 -2.75 -6.68
N ILE A 216 -28.36 -3.28 -7.50
CA ILE A 216 -28.25 -4.71 -7.85
C ILE A 216 -27.37 -5.54 -6.87
N PRO A 217 -26.31 -5.02 -6.22
CA PRO A 217 -25.53 -5.73 -5.21
C PRO A 217 -26.32 -6.06 -3.94
N ASP A 218 -27.28 -5.24 -3.49
CA ASP A 218 -28.04 -5.50 -2.25
C ASP A 218 -28.75 -6.86 -2.33
N LEU A 219 -29.49 -7.13 -3.42
CA LEU A 219 -30.14 -8.42 -3.64
C LEU A 219 -29.16 -9.60 -3.76
N LYS A 220 -27.95 -9.38 -4.30
CA LYS A 220 -26.94 -10.44 -4.48
C LYS A 220 -26.20 -10.75 -3.18
N TRP A 221 -25.76 -9.73 -2.46
CA TRP A 221 -25.11 -9.87 -1.16
C TRP A 221 -26.10 -10.37 -0.11
N ASP A 222 -27.35 -9.90 -0.14
CA ASP A 222 -28.42 -10.42 0.72
C ASP A 222 -28.73 -11.87 0.39
N SER A 223 -28.82 -12.26 -0.89
CA SER A 223 -29.03 -13.66 -1.27
C SER A 223 -27.85 -14.55 -0.89
N LEU A 224 -26.61 -14.06 -1.06
CA LEU A 224 -25.41 -14.77 -0.64
C LEU A 224 -25.41 -14.92 0.89
N TYR A 225 -25.65 -13.85 1.64
CA TYR A 225 -25.69 -13.86 3.10
C TYR A 225 -26.83 -14.73 3.66
N ILE A 226 -28.04 -14.61 3.13
CA ILE A 226 -29.23 -15.32 3.64
C ILE A 226 -29.16 -16.81 3.30
N CYS A 227 -28.61 -17.19 2.15
CA CYS A 227 -28.57 -18.59 1.73
C CYS A 227 -27.23 -19.28 2.02
N THR A 228 -26.09 -18.67 1.67
CA THR A 228 -24.80 -19.36 1.75
C THR A 228 -24.20 -19.36 3.15
N GLU A 229 -24.32 -18.28 3.93
CA GLU A 229 -23.73 -18.27 5.28
C GLU A 229 -24.37 -19.29 6.24
N PRO A 230 -25.70 -19.40 6.34
CA PRO A 230 -26.32 -20.43 7.16
C PRO A 230 -25.98 -21.86 6.69
N LEU A 231 -25.75 -22.06 5.40
CA LEU A 231 -25.36 -23.37 4.86
C LEU A 231 -23.90 -23.71 5.21
N LEU A 232 -22.97 -22.78 4.95
CA LEU A 232 -21.53 -22.96 5.17
C LEU A 232 -21.13 -22.92 6.65
N SER A 233 -21.93 -22.29 7.49
CA SER A 233 -21.73 -22.26 8.95
C SER A 233 -22.29 -23.49 9.67
N ARG A 234 -23.09 -24.34 8.99
CA ARG A 234 -23.68 -25.55 9.57
C ARG A 234 -22.90 -26.80 9.17
N GLN A 235 -22.91 -27.80 10.06
CA GLN A 235 -22.40 -29.13 9.75
C GLN A 235 -23.32 -29.81 8.71
N PRO A 236 -22.78 -30.55 7.71
CA PRO A 236 -21.38 -30.92 7.53
C PRO A 236 -20.57 -29.95 6.63
N PHE A 237 -21.21 -28.97 5.99
CA PHE A 237 -20.56 -28.07 5.02
C PHE A 237 -19.45 -27.23 5.64
N ASN A 238 -19.60 -26.82 6.90
CA ASN A 238 -18.56 -26.11 7.64
C ASN A 238 -17.25 -26.90 7.68
N LYS A 239 -17.30 -28.17 8.06
CA LYS A 239 -16.12 -29.05 8.10
C LYS A 239 -15.58 -29.36 6.70
N LEU A 240 -16.46 -29.55 5.72
CA LEU A 240 -16.05 -30.00 4.38
C LEU A 240 -15.52 -28.88 3.49
N ILE A 241 -15.98 -27.64 3.69
CA ILE A 241 -15.71 -26.51 2.80
C ILE A 241 -15.04 -25.36 3.57
N ARG A 242 -15.66 -24.81 4.62
CA ARG A 242 -15.15 -23.64 5.36
C ARG A 242 -13.78 -23.89 5.99
N GLU A 243 -13.61 -25.02 6.69
CA GLU A 243 -12.31 -25.36 7.31
C GLU A 243 -11.20 -25.49 6.26
N LYS A 244 -11.50 -26.14 5.13
CA LYS A 244 -10.52 -26.25 4.03
C LYS A 244 -10.22 -24.87 3.41
N ALA A 245 -11.21 -23.98 3.37
CA ALA A 245 -11.06 -22.65 2.77
C ALA A 245 -10.15 -21.80 3.64
N LEU A 246 -10.29 -21.90 4.96
CA LEU A 246 -9.40 -21.27 5.92
C LEU A 246 -7.95 -21.78 5.77
N LEU A 247 -7.75 -23.09 5.56
CA LEU A 247 -6.42 -23.66 5.32
C LEU A 247 -5.77 -23.09 4.04
N VAL A 248 -6.50 -23.08 2.93
CA VAL A 248 -6.00 -22.50 1.65
C VAL A 248 -5.74 -21.00 1.80
N THR A 249 -6.63 -20.27 2.49
CA THR A 249 -6.42 -18.84 2.72
C THR A 249 -5.16 -18.59 3.54
N MET A 250 -4.90 -19.39 4.58
CA MET A 250 -3.67 -19.27 5.37
C MET A 250 -2.41 -19.68 4.59
N GLU A 251 -2.51 -20.66 3.67
CA GLU A 251 -1.41 -21.00 2.76
C GLU A 251 -1.03 -19.81 1.87
N HIS A 252 -2.00 -19.08 1.34
CA HIS A 252 -1.75 -17.84 0.60
C HIS A 252 -1.14 -16.73 1.48
N ILE A 253 -1.63 -16.55 2.71
CA ILE A 253 -1.06 -15.56 3.66
C ILE A 253 0.40 -15.90 3.97
N HIS A 254 0.71 -17.15 4.30
CA HIS A 254 2.08 -17.59 4.58
C HIS A 254 3.01 -17.45 3.37
N TYR A 255 2.49 -17.70 2.17
CA TYR A 255 3.27 -17.50 0.95
C TYR A 255 3.65 -16.03 0.74
N GLU A 256 2.70 -15.11 0.89
CA GLU A 256 2.98 -13.69 0.80
C GLU A 256 3.92 -13.22 1.91
N ASP A 257 3.71 -13.70 3.12
CA ASP A 257 4.56 -13.40 4.27
C ASP A 257 6.02 -13.75 4.01
N GLU A 258 6.29 -14.95 3.48
CA GLU A 258 7.65 -15.37 3.14
C GLU A 258 8.21 -14.58 1.95
N ASN A 259 7.41 -14.38 0.90
CA ASN A 259 7.82 -13.70 -0.33
C ASN A 259 8.18 -12.22 -0.07
N SER A 260 7.39 -11.52 0.74
CA SER A 260 7.59 -10.12 1.12
C SER A 260 8.55 -9.94 2.30
N ARG A 261 9.05 -11.03 2.88
CA ARG A 261 9.83 -11.03 4.14
C ARG A 261 9.06 -10.35 5.28
N TYR A 262 7.77 -10.63 5.36
CA TYR A 262 6.81 -10.18 6.36
C TYR A 262 6.58 -8.67 6.32
N ILE A 263 6.91 -8.00 5.22
CA ILE A 263 6.55 -6.59 5.01
C ILE A 263 5.14 -6.50 4.43
N THR A 264 4.70 -7.43 3.59
CA THR A 264 3.41 -7.41 2.85
C THR A 264 3.32 -6.26 1.83
N ILE A 265 2.24 -6.16 1.04
CA ILE A 265 2.09 -5.14 -0.01
C ILE A 265 1.76 -3.75 0.56
N GLY A 266 1.29 -3.67 1.81
CA GLY A 266 1.14 -2.39 2.50
C GLY A 266 0.49 -2.47 3.87
N CYS A 267 0.35 -1.32 4.53
CA CYS A 267 0.03 -1.22 5.96
C CYS A 267 -1.28 -1.90 6.37
N VAL A 268 -2.33 -1.80 5.54
CA VAL A 268 -3.64 -2.38 5.86
C VAL A 268 -3.53 -3.90 5.91
N GLU A 269 -2.94 -4.49 4.86
CA GLU A 269 -2.68 -5.92 4.78
C GLU A 269 -1.74 -6.36 5.91
N LYS A 270 -0.66 -5.62 6.13
CA LYS A 270 0.34 -5.90 7.17
C LYS A 270 -0.29 -6.20 8.52
N VAL A 271 -1.20 -5.35 8.99
CA VAL A 271 -1.84 -5.50 10.29
C VAL A 271 -2.80 -6.69 10.30
N LEU A 272 -3.53 -6.91 9.20
CA LEU A 272 -4.46 -8.03 9.06
C LEU A 272 -3.73 -9.38 9.02
N CYS A 273 -2.66 -9.52 8.23
CA CYS A 273 -1.84 -10.73 8.16
C CYS A 273 -1.15 -11.01 9.50
N THR A 274 -0.62 -9.97 10.17
CA THR A 274 -0.08 -10.10 11.53
C THR A 274 -1.12 -10.71 12.49
N LEU A 275 -2.36 -10.21 12.45
CA LEU A 275 -3.43 -10.70 13.31
C LEU A 275 -3.95 -12.07 12.89
N ALA A 276 -4.03 -12.36 11.59
CA ALA A 276 -4.43 -13.66 11.07
C ALA A 276 -3.46 -14.76 11.51
N CYS A 277 -2.14 -14.52 11.42
CA CYS A 277 -1.11 -15.44 11.89
C CYS A 277 -1.18 -15.63 13.42
N TRP A 278 -1.49 -14.58 14.18
CA TRP A 278 -1.74 -14.70 15.64
C TRP A 278 -3.00 -15.52 15.95
N ALA A 279 -4.09 -15.31 15.19
CA ALA A 279 -5.35 -16.02 15.34
C ALA A 279 -5.27 -17.49 14.90
N ASP A 280 -4.25 -17.85 14.10
CA ASP A 280 -3.92 -19.23 13.76
C ASP A 280 -3.11 -19.91 14.86
N ASP A 281 -1.95 -19.34 15.19
CA ASP A 281 -1.12 -19.77 16.30
C ASP A 281 -0.33 -18.57 16.88
N PRO A 282 -0.68 -18.11 18.10
CA PRO A 282 0.01 -17.03 18.79
C PRO A 282 1.51 -17.27 19.02
N ASN A 283 1.96 -18.52 18.99
CA ASN A 283 3.35 -18.90 19.23
C ASN A 283 4.14 -19.15 17.93
N SER A 284 3.50 -18.98 16.76
CA SER A 284 4.10 -19.24 15.47
C SER A 284 5.27 -18.31 15.16
N ASP A 285 6.23 -18.82 14.40
CA ASP A 285 7.33 -18.00 13.88
C ASP A 285 6.83 -16.96 12.87
N TYR A 286 5.72 -17.22 12.19
CA TYR A 286 5.06 -16.25 11.29
C TYR A 286 4.65 -14.99 12.06
N PHE A 287 3.94 -15.14 13.18
CA PHE A 287 3.54 -14.02 14.02
C PHE A 287 4.75 -13.25 14.58
N ARG A 288 5.77 -13.96 15.08
CA ARG A 288 6.98 -13.32 15.62
C ARG A 288 7.73 -12.50 14.57
N LYS A 289 7.86 -13.01 13.35
CA LYS A 289 8.50 -12.29 12.24
C LYS A 289 7.67 -11.07 11.80
N HIS A 290 6.33 -11.18 11.83
CA HIS A 290 5.45 -10.03 11.61
C HIS A 290 5.65 -8.91 12.63
N LEU A 291 5.68 -9.24 13.92
CA LEU A 291 5.92 -8.28 15.00
C LEU A 291 7.23 -7.52 14.83
N ALA A 292 8.29 -8.23 14.42
CA ALA A 292 9.61 -7.63 14.17
C ALA A 292 9.60 -6.59 13.05
N ARG A 293 8.60 -6.63 12.16
CA ARG A 293 8.44 -5.76 10.99
C ARG A 293 7.44 -4.62 11.17
N ILE A 294 6.83 -4.47 12.35
CA ILE A 294 5.94 -3.34 12.65
C ILE A 294 6.68 -1.99 12.62
N PRO A 295 7.91 -1.87 13.17
CA PRO A 295 8.63 -0.59 13.15
C PRO A 295 8.88 -0.01 11.76
N ASP A 296 8.99 -0.86 10.72
CA ASP A 296 9.16 -0.43 9.32
C ASP A 296 8.02 0.50 8.84
N TYR A 297 6.85 0.39 9.47
CA TYR A 297 5.64 1.18 9.17
C TYR A 297 5.45 2.41 10.06
N LEU A 298 6.34 2.68 11.02
CA LEU A 298 6.20 3.80 11.94
C LEU A 298 7.08 4.98 11.51
N TRP A 299 6.47 6.16 11.38
CA TRP A 299 7.16 7.38 10.97
C TRP A 299 6.94 8.51 11.98
N VAL A 300 8.02 9.19 12.37
CA VAL A 300 7.97 10.38 13.22
C VAL A 300 8.05 11.62 12.34
N ALA A 301 6.93 12.33 12.22
CA ALA A 301 6.83 13.60 11.50
C ALA A 301 6.86 14.80 12.47
N GLU A 302 6.86 16.01 11.93
CA GLU A 302 6.84 17.25 12.72
C GLU A 302 5.64 17.32 13.68
N HIS A 303 4.52 16.68 13.31
CA HIS A 303 3.25 16.69 14.04
C HIS A 303 3.02 15.45 14.91
N GLY A 304 4.02 14.57 15.06
CA GLY A 304 3.92 13.35 15.87
C GLY A 304 4.18 12.07 15.07
N MET A 305 3.93 10.92 15.69
CA MET A 305 4.17 9.61 15.12
C MET A 305 2.90 9.05 14.47
N LYS A 306 3.05 8.51 13.27
CA LYS A 306 1.96 7.91 12.49
C LYS A 306 2.38 6.58 11.88
N MET A 307 1.40 5.82 11.44
CA MET A 307 1.64 4.67 10.57
C MET A 307 1.65 5.16 9.11
N GLN A 308 2.70 4.84 8.37
CA GLN A 308 2.81 5.10 6.93
C GLN A 308 2.30 3.90 6.13
N SER A 309 1.96 4.11 4.86
CA SER A 309 1.46 3.01 4.01
C SER A 309 2.51 1.94 3.84
N PHE A 310 3.71 2.34 3.42
CA PHE A 310 5.01 1.67 3.34
C PHE A 310 5.96 2.78 2.88
N GLY A 311 7.28 2.61 2.97
CA GLY A 311 8.18 3.70 2.54
C GLY A 311 8.08 4.00 1.03
N SER A 312 8.51 5.19 0.60
CA SER A 312 8.59 5.59 -0.82
C SER A 312 10.02 5.70 -1.33
N GLN A 313 10.96 5.02 -0.64
CA GLN A 313 12.39 5.27 -0.73
C GLN A 313 12.90 5.26 -2.17
N GLN A 314 12.45 4.29 -2.98
CA GLN A 314 12.94 4.19 -4.34
C GLN A 314 12.18 5.03 -5.35
N TRP A 315 10.89 5.24 -5.16
CA TRP A 315 10.15 6.23 -5.95
C TRP A 315 10.79 7.61 -5.81
N ASP A 316 11.07 8.03 -4.58
CA ASP A 316 11.70 9.31 -4.27
C ASP A 316 13.14 9.36 -4.76
N THR A 317 13.92 8.29 -4.57
CA THR A 317 15.30 8.23 -5.07
C THR A 317 15.36 8.28 -6.59
N GLY A 318 14.43 7.61 -7.27
CA GLY A 318 14.31 7.61 -8.72
C GLY A 318 14.03 9.01 -9.27
N PHE A 319 13.10 9.75 -8.66
CA PHE A 319 12.84 11.13 -9.07
C PHE A 319 13.92 12.11 -8.61
N ALA A 320 14.45 11.95 -7.41
CA ALA A 320 15.56 12.73 -6.88
C ALA A 320 16.76 12.72 -7.83
N VAL A 321 17.19 11.51 -8.23
CA VAL A 321 18.28 11.34 -9.18
C VAL A 321 17.97 12.01 -10.52
N GLN A 322 16.78 11.81 -11.08
CA GLN A 322 16.40 12.44 -12.35
C GLN A 322 16.42 13.98 -12.27
N ALA A 323 15.88 14.55 -11.19
CA ALA A 323 15.87 16.00 -10.97
C ALA A 323 17.28 16.56 -10.78
N LEU A 324 18.13 15.86 -10.01
CA LEU A 324 19.52 16.25 -9.80
C LEU A 324 20.32 16.18 -11.11
N LEU A 325 20.10 15.17 -11.95
CA LEU A 325 20.71 15.09 -13.27
C LEU A 325 20.25 16.23 -14.19
N ALA A 326 18.95 16.56 -14.17
CA ALA A 326 18.39 17.65 -14.97
C ALA A 326 18.93 19.04 -14.57
N SER A 327 19.49 19.18 -13.37
CA SER A 327 20.09 20.45 -12.91
C SER A 327 21.38 20.83 -13.66
N ASN A 328 22.02 19.90 -14.37
CA ASN A 328 23.34 20.07 -15.00
C ASN A 328 24.45 20.50 -14.01
N LEU A 329 24.31 20.20 -12.72
CA LEU A 329 25.31 20.45 -11.68
C LEU A 329 26.07 19.18 -11.27
N THR A 330 26.09 18.16 -12.13
CA THR A 330 26.58 16.80 -11.83
C THR A 330 27.99 16.76 -11.23
N GLU A 331 28.91 17.61 -11.68
CA GLU A 331 30.27 17.71 -11.14
C GLU A 331 30.32 18.14 -9.66
N GLN A 332 29.34 18.92 -9.19
CA GLN A 332 29.28 19.40 -7.81
C GLN A 332 28.64 18.39 -6.86
N ILE A 333 27.88 17.45 -7.39
CA ILE A 333 27.08 16.48 -6.62
C ILE A 333 27.44 15.02 -6.95
N GLY A 334 28.59 14.76 -7.59
CA GLY A 334 29.04 13.41 -7.95
C GLY A 334 28.91 12.38 -6.82
N PRO A 335 29.39 12.64 -5.59
CA PRO A 335 29.24 11.71 -4.48
C PRO A 335 27.77 11.38 -4.13
N VAL A 336 26.85 12.33 -4.28
CA VAL A 336 25.42 12.17 -4.02
C VAL A 336 24.80 11.29 -5.10
N LEU A 337 25.11 11.57 -6.37
CA LEU A 337 24.67 10.77 -7.52
C LEU A 337 25.20 9.34 -7.45
N LYS A 338 26.47 9.16 -7.07
CA LYS A 338 27.09 7.85 -6.90
C LYS A 338 26.39 6.99 -5.84
N ARG A 339 26.04 7.58 -4.68
CA ARG A 339 25.27 6.87 -3.65
C ARG A 339 23.85 6.56 -4.12
N GLY A 340 23.17 7.51 -4.77
CA GLY A 340 21.84 7.30 -5.34
C GLY A 340 21.82 6.18 -6.38
N HIS A 341 22.84 6.12 -7.23
CA HIS A 341 23.00 5.04 -8.21
C HIS A 341 23.29 3.68 -7.55
N ASP A 342 24.13 3.66 -6.51
CA ASP A 342 24.47 2.44 -5.78
C ASP A 342 23.25 1.81 -5.10
N ILE A 343 22.42 2.60 -4.42
CA ILE A 343 21.20 2.08 -3.80
C ILE A 343 20.21 1.58 -4.86
N ILE A 344 19.98 2.34 -5.94
CA ILE A 344 19.14 1.92 -7.07
C ILE A 344 19.55 0.55 -7.63
N LYS A 345 20.85 0.32 -7.82
CA LYS A 345 21.36 -0.98 -8.32
C LYS A 345 21.20 -2.10 -7.31
N LYS A 346 21.53 -1.85 -6.04
CA LYS A 346 21.40 -2.84 -4.95
C LYS A 346 19.96 -3.24 -4.70
N SER A 347 19.04 -2.33 -4.98
CA SER A 347 17.64 -2.55 -4.78
C SER A 347 17.03 -3.48 -5.83
N GLN A 348 17.48 -3.58 -7.08
CA GLN A 348 16.78 -4.40 -8.08
C GLN A 348 16.41 -5.84 -7.60
N VAL A 349 15.15 -6.24 -7.82
CA VAL A 349 14.66 -7.60 -7.56
C VAL A 349 15.42 -8.60 -8.42
N LYS A 350 16.13 -9.54 -7.79
CA LYS A 350 17.04 -10.48 -8.48
C LYS A 350 16.39 -11.78 -8.90
N ASP A 351 15.31 -12.16 -8.25
CA ASP A 351 14.65 -13.45 -8.37
C ASP A 351 13.14 -13.27 -8.48
N ASN A 352 12.47 -14.15 -9.21
CA ASN A 352 11.00 -14.24 -9.15
C ASN A 352 10.59 -14.82 -7.79
N PRO A 353 9.31 -14.68 -7.39
CA PRO A 353 8.80 -15.35 -6.20
C PRO A 353 9.07 -16.86 -6.29
N TYR A 354 9.36 -17.47 -5.15
CA TYR A 354 9.76 -18.87 -5.09
C TYR A 354 8.60 -19.79 -5.49
N SER A 355 8.94 -21.03 -5.88
CA SER A 355 7.98 -22.07 -6.30
C SER A 355 7.12 -21.68 -7.52
N ASP A 356 5.96 -22.32 -7.69
CA ASP A 356 5.01 -22.04 -8.78
C ASP A 356 4.16 -20.81 -8.45
N PHE A 357 4.81 -19.63 -8.50
CA PHE A 357 4.22 -18.35 -8.11
C PHE A 357 2.94 -17.98 -8.87
N LYS A 358 2.70 -18.58 -10.04
CA LYS A 358 1.46 -18.41 -10.80
C LYS A 358 0.25 -19.04 -10.09
N LYS A 359 0.44 -20.16 -9.39
CA LYS A 359 -0.62 -20.75 -8.55
C LYS A 359 -0.98 -19.87 -7.36
N MET A 360 -0.01 -19.08 -6.91
CA MET A 360 -0.19 -18.10 -5.84
C MET A 360 -0.66 -16.74 -6.35
N ASN A 361 -1.03 -16.64 -7.63
CA ASN A 361 -1.55 -15.44 -8.26
C ASN A 361 -0.53 -14.29 -8.35
N HIS A 362 0.75 -14.60 -8.50
CA HIS A 362 1.80 -13.62 -8.74
C HIS A 362 2.24 -13.58 -10.20
N HIS A 363 2.77 -12.41 -10.59
CA HIS A 363 3.41 -12.18 -11.88
C HIS A 363 4.95 -12.25 -11.80
N ILE A 364 5.62 -12.17 -12.95
CA ILE A 364 7.10 -12.11 -12.98
C ILE A 364 7.59 -10.79 -12.37
N SER A 365 8.66 -10.86 -11.57
CA SER A 365 9.25 -9.69 -10.91
C SER A 365 10.78 -9.64 -11.01
N LYS A 366 11.44 -10.68 -11.52
CA LYS A 366 12.89 -10.67 -11.72
C LYS A 366 13.31 -9.54 -12.66
N GLY A 367 14.21 -8.68 -12.19
CA GLY A 367 14.68 -7.49 -12.90
C GLY A 367 13.79 -6.27 -12.69
N SER A 368 12.65 -6.43 -12.03
CA SER A 368 11.79 -5.33 -11.64
C SER A 368 12.39 -4.56 -10.46
N TRP A 369 11.62 -3.56 -10.10
CA TRP A 369 11.83 -2.73 -8.97
C TRP A 369 10.43 -2.33 -8.47
N THR A 370 10.11 -2.59 -7.21
CA THR A 370 8.85 -2.21 -6.53
C THR A 370 8.87 -0.71 -6.11
N PHE A 371 8.15 -0.28 -5.06
CA PHE A 371 8.03 1.14 -4.67
C PHE A 371 8.87 1.56 -3.43
N SER A 372 9.01 0.70 -2.42
CA SER A 372 9.69 0.91 -1.14
C SER A 372 11.10 0.27 -1.07
N ASP A 373 11.17 -1.03 -0.78
CA ASP A 373 12.38 -1.86 -0.65
C ASP A 373 12.56 -2.83 -1.83
N GLN A 374 13.67 -2.64 -2.57
CA GLN A 374 14.08 -3.40 -3.79
C GLN A 374 13.73 -2.81 -5.19
N ASP A 375 13.74 -1.47 -5.33
CA ASP A 375 12.65 -0.73 -5.98
C ASP A 375 13.04 0.49 -6.89
N HIS A 376 12.05 1.12 -7.57
CA HIS A 376 12.08 1.74 -8.95
C HIS A 376 13.39 2.40 -9.44
N GLY A 377 14.19 1.68 -10.25
CA GLY A 377 15.54 2.12 -10.63
C GLY A 377 15.86 2.31 -12.11
N TRP A 378 15.05 1.74 -13.02
CA TRP A 378 15.48 1.52 -14.40
C TRP A 378 15.89 2.82 -15.10
N LYS A 379 14.97 3.78 -15.27
CA LYS A 379 15.24 5.00 -16.04
C LYS A 379 16.48 5.73 -15.52
N CYS A 380 16.69 5.72 -14.20
CA CYS A 380 17.89 6.26 -13.57
C CYS A 380 19.16 5.50 -13.97
N CYS A 381 19.16 4.16 -13.93
CA CYS A 381 20.31 3.36 -14.39
C CYS A 381 20.70 3.66 -15.84
N LEU A 382 19.72 3.84 -16.74
CA LEU A 382 19.99 4.21 -18.12
C LEU A 382 20.56 5.63 -18.26
N LEU A 383 20.00 6.59 -17.53
CA LEU A 383 20.48 7.98 -17.54
C LEU A 383 21.91 8.06 -16.99
N MET A 384 22.17 7.40 -15.86
CA MET A 384 23.52 7.30 -15.26
C MET A 384 24.50 6.58 -16.19
N SER A 385 24.06 5.59 -16.97
CA SER A 385 24.93 4.87 -17.92
C SER A 385 25.47 5.75 -19.07
N MET A 386 24.87 6.92 -19.30
CA MET A 386 25.35 7.92 -20.24
C MET A 386 26.41 8.87 -19.66
N LEU A 387 26.66 8.82 -18.35
CA LEU A 387 27.63 9.66 -17.65
C LEU A 387 28.95 8.90 -17.35
N PRO A 388 30.06 9.63 -17.11
CA PRO A 388 31.33 9.04 -16.71
C PRO A 388 31.24 8.28 -15.37
N PRO A 389 31.78 7.05 -15.24
CA PRO A 389 31.78 6.28 -14.00
C PRO A 389 32.45 6.99 -12.81
N GLU A 390 33.35 7.92 -13.07
CA GLU A 390 34.02 8.74 -12.05
C GLU A 390 33.02 9.62 -11.28
N ILE A 391 31.94 10.04 -11.95
CA ILE A 391 30.90 10.90 -11.38
C ILE A 391 29.81 10.07 -10.71
N VAL A 392 29.33 9.01 -11.38
CA VAL A 392 28.11 8.29 -10.98
C VAL A 392 28.35 6.86 -10.50
N GLY A 393 29.61 6.41 -10.47
CA GLY A 393 29.98 5.03 -10.17
C GLY A 393 29.79 4.08 -11.35
N GLU A 394 30.18 2.82 -11.13
CA GLU A 394 30.09 1.77 -12.14
C GLU A 394 28.68 1.58 -12.69
N LYS A 395 28.59 1.27 -13.98
CA LYS A 395 27.31 1.03 -14.65
C LYS A 395 26.65 -0.24 -14.11
N MET A 396 25.34 -0.31 -14.29
CA MET A 396 24.59 -1.54 -14.02
C MET A 396 24.93 -2.60 -15.08
N GLU A 397 24.97 -3.87 -14.68
CA GLU A 397 25.24 -4.96 -15.62
C GLU A 397 24.13 -5.05 -16.68
N PRO A 398 24.47 -5.20 -17.98
CA PRO A 398 23.47 -5.23 -19.05
C PRO A 398 22.39 -6.30 -18.86
N GLN A 399 22.74 -7.47 -18.32
CA GLN A 399 21.78 -8.55 -18.08
C GLN A 399 20.66 -8.13 -17.12
N GLN A 400 20.99 -7.33 -16.10
CA GLN A 400 19.99 -6.81 -15.17
C GLN A 400 19.00 -5.86 -15.85
N LEU A 401 19.46 -5.05 -16.81
CA LEU A 401 18.58 -4.21 -17.62
C LEU A 401 17.71 -5.04 -18.58
N TYR A 402 18.22 -6.16 -19.09
CA TYR A 402 17.45 -7.08 -19.93
C TYR A 402 16.34 -7.78 -19.15
N ASP A 403 16.61 -8.16 -17.91
CA ASP A 403 15.60 -8.74 -17.02
C ASP A 403 14.47 -7.73 -16.76
N ALA A 404 14.82 -6.46 -16.54
CA ALA A 404 13.84 -5.39 -16.40
C ALA A 404 12.96 -5.24 -17.66
N VAL A 405 13.56 -5.31 -18.86
CA VAL A 405 12.81 -5.30 -20.15
C VAL A 405 11.79 -6.41 -20.21
N ASN A 406 12.10 -7.59 -19.70
CA ASN A 406 11.15 -8.70 -19.70
C ASN A 406 9.90 -8.39 -18.87
N VAL A 407 10.06 -7.74 -17.72
CA VAL A 407 8.93 -7.34 -16.86
C VAL A 407 8.06 -6.30 -17.56
N ILE A 408 8.62 -5.18 -18.04
CA ILE A 408 7.83 -4.12 -18.71
C ILE A 408 7.07 -4.68 -19.92
N LEU A 409 7.73 -5.47 -20.77
CA LEU A 409 7.07 -6.05 -21.94
C LEU A 409 5.93 -7.00 -21.56
N SER A 410 5.99 -7.63 -20.39
CA SER A 410 4.93 -8.53 -19.91
C SER A 410 3.71 -7.83 -19.35
N LEU A 411 3.82 -6.54 -19.00
CA LEU A 411 2.73 -5.73 -18.42
C LEU A 411 1.86 -5.03 -19.47
N GLN A 412 2.27 -5.03 -20.74
CA GLN A 412 1.46 -4.40 -21.79
C GLN A 412 0.16 -5.16 -22.00
N SER A 413 -0.95 -4.44 -21.92
CA SER A 413 -2.27 -4.97 -22.20
C SER A 413 -2.47 -5.21 -23.70
N LYS A 414 -3.61 -5.79 -24.06
CA LYS A 414 -4.02 -5.93 -25.47
C LYS A 414 -4.29 -4.59 -26.15
N ASN A 415 -4.66 -3.56 -25.39
CA ASN A 415 -4.93 -2.23 -25.90
C ASN A 415 -3.65 -1.41 -26.11
N GLY A 416 -2.53 -1.85 -25.49
CA GLY A 416 -1.22 -1.23 -25.61
C GLY A 416 -0.80 -0.42 -24.38
N GLY A 417 -1.75 -0.09 -23.49
CA GLY A 417 -1.50 0.58 -22.22
C GLY A 417 -0.88 -0.36 -21.18
N LEU A 418 -0.45 0.25 -20.08
CA LEU A 418 0.22 -0.46 -19.00
C LEU A 418 -0.47 -0.21 -17.66
N ALA A 419 -0.59 -1.29 -16.91
CA ALA A 419 -0.98 -1.29 -15.52
C ALA A 419 0.22 -1.06 -14.57
N ALA A 420 -0.09 -0.80 -13.31
CA ALA A 420 0.92 -0.50 -12.29
C ALA A 420 1.63 -1.75 -11.76
N TRP A 421 0.89 -2.83 -11.47
CA TRP A 421 1.41 -3.98 -10.73
C TRP A 421 1.42 -5.25 -11.55
N GLU A 422 0.30 -5.56 -12.20
CA GLU A 422 0.09 -6.81 -12.93
C GLU A 422 -0.62 -6.57 -14.26
N PRO A 423 -0.57 -7.51 -15.21
CA PRO A 423 -1.29 -7.36 -16.47
C PRO A 423 -2.80 -7.26 -16.23
N VAL A 424 -3.47 -6.35 -16.94
CA VAL A 424 -4.93 -6.21 -16.92
C VAL A 424 -5.58 -7.52 -17.38
N GLY A 425 -6.23 -8.22 -16.46
CA GLY A 425 -6.83 -9.54 -16.69
C GLY A 425 -8.33 -9.62 -16.43
N ALA A 426 -8.88 -8.71 -15.65
CA ALA A 426 -10.31 -8.66 -15.30
C ALA A 426 -11.13 -7.81 -16.28
N GLN A 427 -12.44 -8.04 -16.28
CA GLN A 427 -13.40 -7.25 -17.04
C GLN A 427 -14.00 -6.17 -16.14
N GLU A 428 -14.19 -4.95 -16.67
CA GLU A 428 -14.67 -3.77 -15.93
C GLU A 428 -15.97 -4.01 -15.14
N TRP A 429 -16.88 -4.87 -15.61
CA TRP A 429 -18.12 -5.16 -14.88
C TRP A 429 -17.89 -5.76 -13.48
N LEU A 430 -16.70 -6.31 -13.22
CA LEU A 430 -16.33 -6.79 -11.89
C LEU A 430 -16.27 -5.64 -10.85
N GLU A 431 -16.10 -4.38 -11.26
CA GLU A 431 -16.19 -3.22 -10.37
C GLU A 431 -17.59 -3.06 -9.74
N MET A 432 -18.64 -3.68 -10.33
CA MET A 432 -19.95 -3.79 -9.69
C MET A 432 -19.93 -4.60 -8.39
N LEU A 433 -18.86 -5.37 -8.14
CA LEU A 433 -18.65 -6.17 -6.94
C LEU A 433 -17.78 -5.46 -5.90
N ASN A 434 -17.42 -4.19 -6.12
CA ASN A 434 -16.66 -3.40 -5.17
C ASN A 434 -17.39 -3.40 -3.81
N PRO A 435 -16.80 -3.96 -2.73
CA PRO A 435 -17.43 -4.03 -1.42
C PRO A 435 -17.08 -2.85 -0.52
N THR A 436 -16.30 -1.88 -1.00
CA THR A 436 -15.83 -0.73 -0.23
C THR A 436 -16.60 0.52 -0.63
N GLU A 437 -17.18 1.19 0.36
CA GLU A 437 -18.08 2.34 0.16
C GLU A 437 -17.33 3.66 -0.07
N PHE A 438 -16.06 3.74 0.35
CA PHE A 438 -15.26 4.97 0.34
C PHE A 438 -14.10 4.97 -0.68
N LEU A 439 -13.96 3.90 -1.47
CA LEU A 439 -12.94 3.76 -2.53
C LEU A 439 -13.60 3.31 -3.83
N ALA A 440 -13.15 3.84 -4.97
CA ALA A 440 -13.59 3.45 -6.31
C ALA A 440 -12.46 2.74 -7.07
N ASP A 441 -12.81 1.96 -8.09
CA ASP A 441 -11.87 1.31 -9.01
C ASP A 441 -10.84 0.40 -8.33
N ILE A 442 -11.31 -0.40 -7.37
CA ILE A 442 -10.46 -1.28 -6.56
C ILE A 442 -10.60 -2.76 -6.92
N VAL A 443 -11.54 -3.17 -7.77
CA VAL A 443 -11.72 -4.62 -8.04
C VAL A 443 -10.79 -5.10 -9.14
N THR A 444 -10.54 -4.26 -10.14
CA THR A 444 -9.81 -4.61 -11.36
C THR A 444 -8.56 -3.76 -11.51
N GLU A 445 -7.54 -4.31 -12.15
CA GLU A 445 -6.33 -3.57 -12.49
C GLU A 445 -6.58 -2.76 -13.77
N HIS A 446 -6.14 -1.50 -13.77
CA HIS A 446 -6.43 -0.53 -14.84
C HIS A 446 -5.18 -0.13 -15.61
N GLU A 447 -5.37 0.39 -16.81
CA GLU A 447 -4.29 0.99 -17.59
C GLU A 447 -4.12 2.45 -17.19
N TYR A 448 -2.88 2.87 -16.96
CA TYR A 448 -2.55 4.23 -16.52
C TYR A 448 -1.64 4.92 -17.55
N ILE A 449 -1.96 6.18 -17.86
CA ILE A 449 -1.17 6.98 -18.79
C ILE A 449 0.24 7.22 -18.25
N GLU A 450 0.39 7.36 -16.94
CA GLU A 450 1.63 7.57 -16.21
C GLU A 450 2.56 6.36 -16.34
N CYS A 451 2.02 5.15 -16.15
CA CYS A 451 2.74 3.89 -16.31
C CYS A 451 3.17 3.67 -17.77
N THR A 452 2.27 3.98 -18.70
CA THR A 452 2.49 3.84 -20.14
C THR A 452 3.57 4.81 -20.64
N ALA A 453 3.45 6.09 -20.32
CA ALA A 453 4.42 7.12 -20.70
C ALA A 453 5.81 6.89 -20.08
N SER A 454 5.86 6.48 -18.81
CA SER A 454 7.13 6.19 -18.12
C SER A 454 7.87 5.03 -18.77
N SER A 455 7.14 3.97 -19.14
CA SER A 455 7.67 2.80 -19.84
C SER A 455 8.17 3.13 -21.25
N ILE A 456 7.44 3.97 -22.01
CA ILE A 456 7.91 4.46 -23.32
C ILE A 456 9.24 5.21 -23.17
N HIS A 457 9.32 6.16 -22.23
CA HIS A 457 10.54 6.93 -22.00
C HIS A 457 11.74 6.04 -21.65
N ALA A 458 11.55 5.06 -20.77
CA ALA A 458 12.60 4.12 -20.40
C ALA A 458 13.05 3.25 -21.59
N LEU A 459 12.11 2.71 -22.37
CA LEU A 459 12.41 1.83 -23.51
C LEU A 459 13.04 2.57 -24.70
N VAL A 460 12.65 3.83 -24.94
CA VAL A 460 13.31 4.67 -25.95
C VAL A 460 14.78 4.88 -25.60
N LEU A 461 15.06 5.17 -24.33
CA LEU A 461 16.42 5.34 -23.85
C LEU A 461 17.20 4.02 -23.87
N PHE A 462 16.58 2.91 -23.44
CA PHE A 462 17.16 1.57 -23.51
C PHE A 462 17.54 1.20 -24.93
N LYS A 463 16.66 1.42 -25.91
CA LYS A 463 16.89 1.13 -27.33
C LYS A 463 18.08 1.91 -27.91
N LYS A 464 18.35 3.12 -27.40
CA LYS A 464 19.53 3.91 -27.79
C LYS A 464 20.84 3.26 -27.30
N LEU A 465 20.84 2.74 -26.07
CA LEU A 465 22.01 2.12 -25.45
C LEU A 465 22.23 0.65 -25.89
N TYR A 466 21.15 -0.09 -26.15
CA TYR A 466 21.17 -1.53 -26.47
C TYR A 466 20.37 -1.84 -27.75
N PRO A 467 20.75 -1.30 -28.93
CA PRO A 467 19.92 -1.29 -30.13
C PRO A 467 19.63 -2.68 -30.76
N ARG A 468 20.35 -3.73 -30.32
CA ARG A 468 20.18 -5.10 -30.82
C ARG A 468 19.27 -5.96 -29.93
N HIS A 469 19.09 -5.63 -28.66
CA HIS A 469 18.33 -6.46 -27.72
C HIS A 469 16.82 -6.29 -27.95
N ARG A 470 16.11 -7.39 -28.24
CA ARG A 470 14.63 -7.45 -28.46
C ARG A 470 14.07 -6.30 -29.34
N LYS A 471 14.84 -5.87 -30.34
CA LYS A 471 14.57 -4.66 -31.15
C LYS A 471 13.15 -4.60 -31.72
N LYS A 472 12.66 -5.73 -32.26
CA LYS A 472 11.33 -5.82 -32.88
C LYS A 472 10.22 -5.68 -31.84
N GLU A 473 10.36 -6.37 -30.72
CA GLU A 473 9.37 -6.41 -29.65
C GLU A 473 9.28 -5.05 -28.96
N ILE A 474 10.42 -4.42 -28.65
CA ILE A 474 10.44 -3.06 -28.08
C ILE A 474 9.84 -2.03 -29.05
N LYS A 475 10.12 -2.14 -30.36
CA LYS A 475 9.52 -1.24 -31.36
C LYS A 475 8.00 -1.41 -31.40
N ASN A 476 7.51 -2.64 -31.43
CA ASN A 476 6.07 -2.92 -31.44
C ASN A 476 5.40 -2.44 -30.16
N PHE A 477 6.02 -2.72 -29.01
CA PHE A 477 5.56 -2.23 -27.72
C PHE A 477 5.37 -0.71 -27.72
N ILE A 478 6.39 0.05 -28.15
CA ILE A 478 6.33 1.52 -28.15
C ILE A 478 5.22 2.01 -29.09
N MET A 479 5.07 1.42 -30.29
CA MET A 479 4.02 1.80 -31.22
C MET A 479 2.62 1.59 -30.64
N ASN A 480 2.38 0.44 -30.00
CA ASN A 480 1.11 0.12 -29.37
C ASN A 480 0.83 1.01 -28.13
N ALA A 481 1.86 1.29 -27.34
CA ALA A 481 1.73 2.16 -26.17
C ALA A 481 1.41 3.61 -26.59
N CYS A 482 2.07 4.13 -27.63
CA CYS A 482 1.76 5.45 -28.18
C CYS A 482 0.33 5.58 -28.69
N SER A 483 -0.31 4.51 -29.19
CA SER A 483 -1.71 4.59 -29.64
C SER A 483 -2.74 4.72 -28.52
N THR A 484 -2.31 4.55 -27.27
CA THR A 484 -3.16 4.73 -26.08
C THR A 484 -3.02 6.10 -25.43
N LEU A 485 -2.04 6.90 -25.85
CA LEU A 485 -1.83 8.25 -25.34
C LEU A 485 -2.76 9.23 -26.09
N PRO A 486 -3.38 10.19 -25.39
CA PRO A 486 -4.29 11.18 -25.97
C PRO A 486 -3.62 12.17 -26.93
#